data_AF-A0A349KHJ6-F1
#
_entry.id   AF-A0A349KHJ6-F1
#
_cell.length_a   1.000
_cell.length_b   1.000
_cell.length_c   1.000
_cell.angle_alpha   90.00
_cell.angle_beta   90.00
_cell.angle_gamma   90.00
#
_symmetry.space_group_name_H-M   'P 1'
#
loop_
_entity.id
_entity.type
_entity.pdbx_description
1 polymer ?
#
loop_
_entity_poly.entity_id
_entity_poly.type
_entity_poly.pdbx_seq_one_letter_code
_entity_poly.pdbx_strand_id
1 'polypeptide(L)'
;LVSQGGRGLFGDFVENVYWQDAGVVFAAVHLTGISGREGGIDLHNHIQDAAIEWLDQVFDVAMVNDAAAVFLATQADIYPFSGERSWLAAECPACVGVRKHYENFHQALLEHAREYKKPILLAVGDTHVFRVDKPLYDGDDLVEHFTRVEGFGEDNIHWVRIVVRPETSQVFEIHQEIIPENIE
;
A
#
# COMPACT_ATOMS: atom_id res chain seq x y z
N LEU A 1 -1.96 2.62 19.58
CA LEU A 1 -2.94 2.40 18.48
C LEU A 1 -3.86 3.61 18.43
N VAL A 2 -3.99 4.23 17.27
CA VAL A 2 -4.90 5.34 16.96
C VAL A 2 -5.82 4.88 15.83
N SER A 3 -7.09 5.26 15.88
CA SER A 3 -8.11 4.90 14.88
C SER A 3 -8.79 6.16 14.35
N GLN A 4 -9.19 6.14 13.07
CA GLN A 4 -10.09 7.14 12.47
C GLN A 4 -11.50 7.04 13.06
N GLY A 5 -11.87 5.84 13.53
CA GLY A 5 -13.16 5.54 14.14
C GLY A 5 -13.55 6.52 15.25
N GLY A 6 -14.81 6.98 15.21
CA GLY A 6 -15.40 7.90 16.17
C GLY A 6 -14.92 9.36 16.06
N ARG A 7 -14.23 9.73 14.97
CA ARG A 7 -13.66 11.08 14.78
C ARG A 7 -14.01 11.67 13.42
N GLY A 8 -14.29 12.97 13.39
CA GLY A 8 -14.42 13.73 12.14
C GLY A 8 -15.53 13.24 11.21
N LEU A 9 -15.37 13.54 9.91
CA LEU A 9 -16.32 13.17 8.85
C LEU A 9 -16.30 11.67 8.51
N PHE A 10 -15.19 10.99 8.81
CA PHE A 10 -14.95 9.58 8.47
C PHE A 10 -14.93 8.68 9.71
N GLY A 11 -15.69 9.05 10.74
CA GLY A 11 -15.74 8.33 12.01
C GLY A 11 -16.28 6.90 11.94
N ASP A 12 -16.87 6.50 10.81
CA ASP A 12 -17.40 5.15 10.61
C ASP A 12 -16.33 4.14 10.16
N PHE A 13 -15.14 4.60 9.75
CA PHE A 13 -14.05 3.75 9.25
C PHE A 13 -13.11 3.31 10.36
N VAL A 14 -13.55 2.31 11.13
CA VAL A 14 -12.81 1.80 12.31
C VAL A 14 -11.58 0.98 11.94
N GLU A 15 -11.54 0.43 10.73
CA GLU A 15 -10.43 -0.35 10.17
C GLU A 15 -9.21 0.52 9.85
N ASN A 16 -9.40 1.83 9.66
CA ASN A 16 -8.33 2.80 9.53
C ASN A 16 -7.66 3.00 10.90
N VAL A 17 -6.49 2.39 11.06
CA VAL A 17 -5.71 2.46 12.30
C VAL A 17 -4.23 2.67 12.02
N TYR A 18 -3.52 3.33 12.93
CA TYR A 18 -2.07 3.44 12.91
C TYR A 18 -1.48 3.23 14.30
N TRP A 19 -0.23 2.80 14.32
CA TRP A 19 0.59 2.75 15.53
C TRP A 19 2.05 2.97 15.16
N GLN A 20 2.87 3.18 16.17
CA GLN A 20 4.30 3.40 16.02
C GLN A 20 5.04 2.33 16.80
N ASP A 21 6.03 1.73 16.17
CA ASP A 21 6.93 0.78 16.81
C ASP A 21 8.31 0.85 16.16
N ALA A 22 9.35 0.71 16.96
CA ALA A 22 10.75 0.79 16.52
C ALA A 22 11.07 2.00 15.60
N GLY A 23 10.43 3.16 15.80
CA GLY A 23 10.65 4.34 14.94
C GLY A 23 10.02 4.26 13.55
N VAL A 24 9.15 3.28 13.29
CA VAL A 24 8.35 3.14 12.06
C VAL A 24 6.88 3.42 12.38
N VAL A 25 6.19 4.10 11.46
CA VAL A 25 4.73 4.24 11.52
C VAL A 25 4.11 3.10 10.72
N PHE A 26 3.23 2.33 11.34
CA PHE A 26 2.44 1.31 10.68
C PHE A 26 1.00 1.77 10.59
N ALA A 27 0.36 1.58 9.44
CA ALA A 27 -1.03 1.90 9.23
C ALA A 27 -1.74 0.79 8.46
N ALA A 28 -2.92 0.40 8.94
CA ALA A 28 -3.92 -0.25 8.13
C ALA A 28 -4.80 0.83 7.50
N VAL A 29 -5.00 0.73 6.19
CA VAL A 29 -5.79 1.65 5.38
C VAL A 29 -6.92 0.84 4.75
N HIS A 30 -8.16 1.15 5.12
CA HIS A 30 -9.37 0.54 4.62
C HIS A 30 -9.57 0.94 3.16
N LEU A 31 -8.96 0.15 2.28
CA LEU A 31 -9.08 0.28 0.84
C LEU A 31 -9.35 -1.12 0.29
N THR A 32 -10.52 -1.29 -0.33
CA THR A 32 -11.05 -2.60 -0.74
C THR A 32 -11.18 -2.68 -2.25
N GLY A 33 -10.94 -3.86 -2.82
CA GLY A 33 -11.10 -4.19 -4.23
C GLY A 33 -12.53 -3.95 -4.72
N ILE A 34 -12.68 -3.34 -5.90
CA ILE A 34 -14.00 -3.10 -6.51
C ILE A 34 -14.38 -4.33 -7.36
N SER A 35 -15.29 -5.18 -6.87
CA SER A 35 -15.85 -6.32 -7.63
C SER A 35 -17.25 -6.04 -8.18
N GLY A 36 -17.89 -4.96 -7.70
CA GLY A 36 -19.24 -4.55 -8.05
C GLY A 36 -20.32 -5.11 -7.11
N ARG A 37 -19.93 -5.84 -6.06
CA ARG A 37 -20.83 -6.42 -5.04
C ARG A 37 -20.81 -5.68 -3.71
N GLU A 38 -19.88 -4.75 -3.54
CA GLU A 38 -19.51 -4.12 -2.27
C GLU A 38 -20.44 -2.97 -1.89
N GLY A 39 -21.25 -2.46 -2.82
CA GLY A 39 -22.03 -1.23 -2.63
C GLY A 39 -21.91 -0.22 -3.77
N GLY A 40 -21.15 -0.55 -4.82
CA GLY A 40 -21.02 0.27 -6.02
C GLY A 40 -20.01 1.41 -5.89
N ILE A 41 -19.96 2.26 -6.91
CA ILE A 41 -18.92 3.29 -7.04
C ILE A 41 -19.02 4.39 -5.97
N ASP A 42 -20.23 4.71 -5.49
CA ASP A 42 -20.41 5.76 -4.48
C ASP A 42 -19.82 5.36 -3.14
N LEU A 43 -20.05 4.11 -2.70
CA LEU A 43 -19.42 3.60 -1.49
C LEU A 43 -17.90 3.47 -1.65
N HIS A 44 -17.44 2.98 -2.81
CA HIS A 44 -16.02 2.93 -3.14
C HIS A 44 -15.35 4.30 -3.03
N ASN A 45 -15.98 5.34 -3.58
CA ASN A 45 -15.47 6.70 -3.48
C ASN A 45 -15.45 7.18 -2.03
N HIS A 46 -16.49 6.90 -1.24
CA HIS A 46 -16.52 7.28 0.17
C HIS A 46 -15.43 6.59 1.01
N ILE A 47 -15.21 5.29 0.78
CA ILE A 47 -14.09 4.52 1.35
C ILE A 47 -12.76 5.18 0.97
N GLN A 48 -12.60 5.54 -0.30
CA GLN A 48 -11.37 6.15 -0.80
C GLN A 48 -11.12 7.54 -0.22
N ASP A 49 -12.15 8.38 -0.07
CA ASP A 49 -12.04 9.69 0.57
C ASP A 49 -11.57 9.55 2.03
N ALA A 50 -12.13 8.58 2.77
CA ALA A 50 -11.70 8.27 4.13
C ALA A 50 -10.26 7.76 4.19
N ALA A 51 -9.87 6.91 3.24
CA ALA A 51 -8.51 6.39 3.13
C ALA A 51 -7.48 7.48 2.82
N ILE A 52 -7.84 8.47 1.98
CA ILE A 52 -6.98 9.62 1.66
C ILE A 52 -6.80 10.51 2.89
N GLU A 53 -7.88 10.88 3.58
CA GLU A 53 -7.80 11.66 4.82
C GLU A 53 -6.98 10.95 5.90
N TRP A 54 -7.09 9.62 5.96
CA TRP A 54 -6.29 8.81 6.87
C TRP A 54 -4.80 8.80 6.48
N LEU A 55 -4.50 8.76 5.18
CA LEU A 55 -3.15 8.83 4.65
C LEU A 55 -2.46 10.13 5.06
N ASP A 56 -3.18 11.26 4.97
CA ASP A 56 -2.71 12.57 5.43
C ASP A 56 -2.27 12.52 6.90
N GLN A 57 -3.11 11.96 7.78
CA GLN A 57 -2.77 11.83 9.20
C GLN A 57 -1.55 10.94 9.45
N VAL A 58 -1.44 9.83 8.71
CA VAL A 58 -0.33 8.87 8.86
C VAL A 58 1.00 9.53 8.49
N PHE A 59 1.04 10.23 7.35
CA PHE A 59 2.25 10.90 6.90
C PHE A 59 2.59 12.14 7.72
N ASP A 60 1.59 12.91 8.18
CA ASP A 60 1.81 13.99 9.14
C ASP A 60 2.52 13.49 10.41
N VAL A 61 2.04 12.39 10.98
CA VAL A 61 2.67 11.77 12.16
C VAL A 61 4.06 11.25 11.84
N ALA A 62 4.26 10.62 10.69
CA ALA A 62 5.56 10.13 10.25
C ALA A 62 6.58 11.26 10.08
N MET A 63 6.17 12.39 9.51
CA MET A 63 7.01 13.57 9.31
C MET A 63 7.33 14.27 10.64
N VAL A 64 6.31 14.52 11.48
CA VAL A 64 6.48 15.18 12.79
C VAL A 64 7.41 14.40 13.71
N ASN A 65 7.33 13.07 13.69
CA ASN A 65 8.14 12.20 14.53
C ASN A 65 9.48 11.79 13.89
N ASP A 66 9.79 12.31 12.69
CA ASP A 66 10.97 11.94 11.91
C ASP A 66 11.12 10.41 11.74
N ALA A 67 9.99 9.71 11.53
CA ALA A 67 9.96 8.26 11.46
C ALA A 67 10.94 7.73 10.41
N ALA A 68 11.55 6.57 10.68
CA ALA A 68 12.50 5.91 9.79
C ALA A 68 11.83 5.40 8.50
N ALA A 69 10.58 4.95 8.61
CA ALA A 69 9.78 4.49 7.48
C ALA A 69 8.27 4.53 7.79
N VAL A 70 7.47 4.34 6.73
CA VAL A 70 6.02 4.09 6.81
C VAL A 70 5.70 2.72 6.23
N PHE A 71 4.91 1.94 6.96
CA PHE A 71 4.31 0.69 6.51
C PHE A 71 2.81 0.90 6.32
N LEU A 72 2.29 0.68 5.12
CA LEU A 72 0.89 0.76 4.78
C LEU A 72 0.37 -0.64 4.43
N ALA A 73 -0.75 -1.05 5.02
CA ALA A 73 -1.46 -2.26 4.63
C ALA A 73 -2.84 -1.92 4.07
N THR A 74 -3.12 -2.41 2.87
CA THR A 74 -4.45 -2.34 2.23
C THR A 74 -4.91 -3.73 1.82
N GLN A 75 -6.22 -3.95 1.69
CA GLN A 75 -6.68 -5.16 1.01
C GLN A 75 -6.43 -5.00 -0.49
N ALA A 76 -6.91 -3.90 -1.07
CA ALA A 76 -6.84 -3.63 -2.50
C ALA A 76 -5.38 -3.50 -2.98
N ASP A 77 -5.12 -4.07 -4.15
CA ASP A 77 -3.94 -3.76 -4.94
C ASP A 77 -4.34 -2.82 -6.09
N ILE A 78 -3.78 -1.62 -6.06
CA ILE A 78 -4.05 -0.58 -7.06
C ILE A 78 -3.11 -0.68 -8.26
N TYR A 79 -2.09 -1.56 -8.24
CA TYR A 79 -1.09 -1.73 -9.30
C TYR A 79 -1.13 -3.14 -9.91
N PRO A 80 -2.16 -3.53 -10.68
CA PRO A 80 -2.36 -4.93 -11.07
C PRO A 80 -1.22 -5.54 -11.89
N PHE A 81 -0.40 -4.71 -12.54
CA PHE A 81 0.71 -5.13 -13.40
C PHE A 81 2.06 -4.75 -12.80
N SER A 82 3.05 -5.62 -13.03
CA SER A 82 4.44 -5.43 -12.66
C SER A 82 5.31 -5.45 -13.91
N GLY A 83 6.33 -4.60 -13.96
CA GLY A 83 7.26 -4.54 -15.07
C GLY A 83 7.96 -3.20 -15.15
N GLU A 84 9.04 -3.15 -15.93
CA GLU A 84 9.65 -1.87 -16.28
C GLU A 84 8.64 -1.06 -17.11
N ARG A 85 8.45 0.21 -16.74
CA ARG A 85 7.37 1.04 -17.25
C ARG A 85 7.42 1.24 -18.77
N SER A 86 8.60 1.40 -19.37
CA SER A 86 8.72 1.57 -20.82
C SER A 86 8.34 0.29 -21.57
N TRP A 87 8.70 -0.89 -21.05
CA TRP A 87 8.26 -2.18 -21.57
C TRP A 87 6.75 -2.37 -21.43
N LEU A 88 6.17 -2.05 -20.26
CA LEU A 88 4.72 -2.11 -20.07
C LEU A 88 4.01 -1.17 -21.05
N ALA A 89 4.51 0.05 -21.25
CA ALA A 89 3.94 1.00 -22.19
C ALA A 89 4.00 0.51 -23.65
N ALA A 90 5.05 -0.22 -24.04
CA ALA A 90 5.21 -0.76 -25.38
C ALA A 90 4.28 -1.97 -25.64
N GLU A 91 4.20 -2.90 -24.69
CA GLU A 91 3.49 -4.17 -24.88
C GLU A 91 2.00 -4.10 -24.46
N CYS A 92 1.70 -3.28 -23.45
CA CYS A 92 0.35 -3.09 -22.92
C CYS A 92 0.17 -1.66 -22.37
N PRO A 93 -0.12 -0.66 -23.22
CA PRO A 93 -0.37 0.71 -22.77
C PRO A 93 -1.44 0.83 -21.68
N ALA A 94 -2.47 -0.04 -21.70
CA ALA A 94 -3.52 -0.08 -20.69
C ALA A 94 -3.07 -0.66 -19.33
N CYS A 95 -1.89 -1.29 -19.28
CA CYS A 95 -1.29 -1.83 -18.07
C CYS A 95 -0.44 -0.80 -17.32
N VAL A 96 -0.23 0.39 -17.89
CA VAL A 96 0.53 1.48 -17.24
C VAL A 96 -0.39 2.26 -16.30
N GLY A 97 0.09 2.48 -15.08
CA GLY A 97 -0.61 3.29 -14.07
C GLY A 97 -1.31 2.41 -13.03
N VAL A 98 -2.49 2.86 -12.60
CA VAL A 98 -3.27 2.21 -11.53
C VAL A 98 -4.59 1.64 -12.03
N ARG A 99 -5.14 0.70 -11.26
CA ARG A 99 -6.48 0.17 -11.48
C ARG A 99 -7.49 1.31 -11.49
N LYS A 100 -8.43 1.23 -12.42
CA LYS A 100 -9.51 2.21 -12.57
C LYS A 100 -10.25 2.41 -11.25
N HIS A 101 -10.59 3.67 -10.95
CA HIS A 101 -11.26 4.13 -9.73
C HIS A 101 -10.36 4.26 -8.49
N TYR A 102 -9.05 4.04 -8.60
CA TYR A 102 -8.08 4.28 -7.52
C TYR A 102 -7.16 5.47 -7.80
N GLU A 103 -7.47 6.27 -8.83
CA GLU A 103 -6.62 7.37 -9.27
C GLU A 103 -6.41 8.42 -8.17
N ASN A 104 -7.45 8.74 -7.40
CA ASN A 104 -7.36 9.73 -6.32
C ASN A 104 -6.44 9.25 -5.18
N PHE A 105 -6.59 8.00 -4.75
CA PHE A 105 -5.72 7.42 -3.72
C PHE A 105 -4.27 7.35 -4.20
N HIS A 106 -4.05 6.96 -5.47
CA HIS A 106 -2.72 6.95 -6.07
C HIS A 106 -2.08 8.34 -6.07
N GLN A 107 -2.83 9.39 -6.44
CA GLN A 107 -2.30 10.76 -6.42
C GLN A 107 -1.93 11.21 -5.00
N ALA A 108 -2.80 10.97 -4.01
CA ALA A 108 -2.50 11.29 -2.61
C ALA A 108 -1.25 10.54 -2.12
N LEU A 109 -1.12 9.25 -2.43
CA LEU A 109 0.06 8.46 -2.08
C LEU A 109 1.33 8.98 -2.75
N LEU A 110 1.25 9.40 -4.02
CA LEU A 110 2.38 9.99 -4.74
C LEU A 110 2.81 11.33 -4.12
N GLU A 111 1.86 12.19 -3.74
CA GLU A 111 2.12 13.46 -3.07
C GLU A 111 2.86 13.24 -1.74
N HIS A 112 2.35 12.35 -0.89
CA HIS A 112 3.03 11.99 0.36
C HIS A 112 4.41 11.37 0.15
N ALA A 113 4.55 10.51 -0.87
CA ALA A 113 5.85 9.91 -1.19
C ALA A 113 6.89 10.95 -1.65
N ARG A 114 6.47 12.00 -2.37
CA ARG A 114 7.33 13.12 -2.77
C ARG A 114 7.85 13.91 -1.58
N GLU A 115 7.04 14.07 -0.54
CA GLU A 115 7.38 14.85 0.65
C GLU A 115 8.21 14.03 1.65
N TYR A 116 7.78 12.79 1.93
CA TYR A 116 8.37 11.96 2.98
C TYR A 116 9.79 11.49 2.68
N LYS A 117 10.09 11.15 1.41
CA LYS A 117 11.44 10.79 0.89
C LYS A 117 12.23 9.74 1.70
N LYS A 118 11.54 8.94 2.51
CA LYS A 118 12.07 7.83 3.30
C LYS A 118 11.31 6.54 2.94
N PRO A 119 11.81 5.34 3.30
CA PRO A 119 11.20 4.09 2.89
C PRO A 119 9.69 4.01 3.19
N ILE A 120 8.92 3.64 2.17
CA ILE A 120 7.49 3.34 2.25
C ILE A 120 7.29 1.91 1.76
N LEU A 121 6.65 1.08 2.58
CA LEU A 121 6.25 -0.27 2.18
C LEU A 121 4.72 -0.36 2.12
N LEU A 122 4.18 -0.68 0.94
CA LEU A 122 2.78 -1.00 0.73
C LEU A 122 2.60 -2.53 0.72
N ALA A 123 1.92 -3.08 1.71
CA ALA A 123 1.54 -4.48 1.80
C ALA A 123 0.09 -4.68 1.31
N VAL A 124 -0.11 -5.58 0.34
CA VAL A 124 -1.43 -5.85 -0.29
C VAL A 124 -1.72 -7.35 -0.40
N GLY A 125 -2.95 -7.71 -0.78
CA GLY A 125 -3.35 -9.12 -0.99
C GLY A 125 -4.44 -9.38 -2.03
N ASP A 126 -4.80 -8.42 -2.89
CA ASP A 126 -5.98 -8.51 -3.78
C ASP A 126 -5.79 -9.38 -5.04
N THR A 127 -4.57 -9.46 -5.60
CA THR A 127 -4.35 -10.15 -6.90
C THR A 127 -3.83 -11.58 -6.76
N HIS A 128 -3.54 -12.01 -5.52
CA HIS A 128 -3.08 -13.36 -5.16
C HIS A 128 -1.74 -13.76 -5.80
N VAL A 129 -0.91 -12.79 -6.17
CA VAL A 129 0.42 -13.04 -6.75
C VAL A 129 1.49 -12.56 -5.77
N PHE A 130 2.31 -13.47 -5.25
CA PHE A 130 3.48 -13.03 -4.49
C PHE A 130 4.42 -12.23 -5.40
N ARG A 131 4.69 -10.99 -5.01
CA ARG A 131 5.65 -10.09 -5.69
C ARG A 131 6.19 -9.04 -4.74
N VAL A 132 7.42 -8.63 -5.03
CA VAL A 132 8.07 -7.48 -4.41
C VAL A 132 8.61 -6.60 -5.53
N ASP A 133 8.08 -5.40 -5.66
CA ASP A 133 8.44 -4.48 -6.76
C ASP A 133 8.25 -3.00 -6.38
N LYS A 134 8.52 -2.12 -7.34
CA LYS A 134 8.42 -0.66 -7.17
C LYS A 134 7.50 -0.08 -8.24
N PRO A 135 6.17 -0.07 -8.00
CA PRO A 135 5.20 0.31 -9.04
C PRO A 135 4.91 1.82 -9.07
N LEU A 136 5.40 2.60 -8.10
CA LEU A 136 5.11 4.04 -8.00
C LEU A 136 6.13 4.86 -8.80
N TYR A 137 5.61 5.72 -9.67
CA TYR A 137 6.39 6.62 -10.50
C TYR A 137 5.87 8.05 -10.38
N ASP A 138 6.79 9.02 -10.42
CA ASP A 138 6.51 10.45 -10.52
C ASP A 138 6.85 10.93 -11.94
N GLY A 139 5.85 11.18 -12.78
CA GLY A 139 6.11 11.37 -14.20
C GLY A 139 6.74 10.10 -14.78
N ASP A 140 7.97 10.20 -15.27
CA ASP A 140 8.76 9.06 -15.78
C ASP A 140 9.79 8.54 -14.76
N ASP A 141 9.96 9.22 -13.63
CA ASP A 141 10.95 8.87 -12.61
C ASP A 141 10.39 7.84 -11.63
N LEU A 142 11.17 6.79 -11.36
CA LEU A 142 10.81 5.79 -10.36
C LEU A 142 10.93 6.37 -8.95
N VAL A 143 9.89 6.19 -8.12
CA VAL A 143 9.97 6.54 -6.69
C VAL A 143 10.72 5.44 -5.95
N GLU A 144 12.05 5.52 -5.94
CA GLU A 144 12.94 4.44 -5.48
C GLU A 144 12.73 4.03 -4.01
N HIS A 145 12.27 4.92 -3.14
CA HIS A 145 11.99 4.62 -1.73
C HIS A 145 10.60 4.00 -1.49
N PHE A 146 9.78 3.84 -2.52
CA PHE A 146 8.51 3.12 -2.44
C PHE A 146 8.70 1.66 -2.86
N THR A 147 8.20 0.74 -2.06
CA THR A 147 8.20 -0.70 -2.35
C THR A 147 6.80 -1.23 -2.11
N ARG A 148 6.32 -2.09 -2.99
CA ARG A 148 5.13 -2.93 -2.74
C ARG A 148 5.58 -4.34 -2.39
N VAL A 149 4.88 -4.95 -1.46
CA VAL A 149 4.86 -6.40 -1.27
C VAL A 149 3.43 -6.89 -1.36
N GLU A 150 3.21 -7.90 -2.18
CA GLU A 150 1.96 -8.64 -2.19
C GLU A 150 2.18 -10.01 -1.56
N GLY A 151 1.28 -10.37 -0.65
CA GLY A 151 1.27 -11.68 -0.02
C GLY A 151 0.94 -12.79 -1.02
N PHE A 152 1.07 -14.04 -0.56
CA PHE A 152 0.52 -15.15 -1.30
C PHE A 152 -1.01 -15.19 -1.17
N GLY A 153 -1.69 -15.86 -2.10
CA GLY A 153 -3.13 -16.01 -2.09
C GLY A 153 -3.60 -17.13 -3.03
N GLU A 154 -4.92 -17.26 -3.13
CA GLU A 154 -5.57 -18.34 -3.88
C GLU A 154 -5.07 -19.73 -3.42
N ASP A 155 -4.57 -20.55 -4.34
CA ASP A 155 -4.10 -21.90 -4.06
C ASP A 155 -2.67 -21.93 -3.47
N ASN A 156 -1.94 -20.81 -3.50
CA ASN A 156 -0.60 -20.70 -2.94
C ASN A 156 -0.68 -20.27 -1.48
N ILE A 157 -0.92 -21.20 -0.55
CA ILE A 157 -1.02 -20.88 0.88
C ILE A 157 0.37 -20.81 1.52
N HIS A 158 1.00 -19.65 1.43
CA HIS A 158 2.26 -19.31 2.10
C HIS A 158 2.12 -17.95 2.79
N TRP A 159 3.20 -17.41 3.37
CA TRP A 159 3.15 -16.11 4.00
C TRP A 159 4.43 -15.31 3.80
N VAL A 160 4.37 -14.03 4.10
CA VAL A 160 5.49 -13.11 4.00
C VAL A 160 5.89 -12.67 5.40
N ARG A 161 7.16 -12.83 5.75
CA ARG A 161 7.74 -12.25 6.96
C ARG A 161 8.46 -10.96 6.62
N ILE A 162 8.11 -9.90 7.34
CA ILE A 162 8.73 -8.58 7.20
C ILE A 162 9.53 -8.31 8.46
N VAL A 163 10.84 -8.13 8.33
CA VAL A 163 11.73 -7.74 9.43
C VAL A 163 12.00 -6.25 9.31
N VAL A 164 11.84 -5.53 10.43
CA VAL A 164 12.01 -4.09 10.49
C VAL A 164 13.38 -3.78 11.11
N ARG A 165 14.20 -3.05 10.35
CA ARG A 165 15.57 -2.61 10.69
C ARG A 165 15.74 -1.11 10.44
N PRO A 166 15.24 -0.25 11.33
CA PRO A 166 15.24 1.21 11.18
C PRO A 166 16.63 1.82 10.96
N GLU A 167 17.69 1.13 11.38
CA GLU A 167 19.09 1.51 11.22
C GLU A 167 19.65 1.30 9.80
N THR A 168 18.91 0.61 8.93
CA THR A 168 19.30 0.35 7.54
C THR A 168 18.63 1.32 6.58
N SER A 169 19.21 1.54 5.40
CA SER A 169 18.62 2.41 4.38
C SER A 169 17.32 1.88 3.78
N GLN A 170 17.10 0.56 3.82
CA GLN A 170 15.92 -0.10 3.23
C GLN A 170 14.78 -0.22 4.25
N VAL A 171 15.10 -0.26 5.55
CA VAL A 171 14.21 -0.47 6.72
C VAL A 171 13.45 -1.80 6.75
N PHE A 172 12.97 -2.30 5.62
CA PHE A 172 12.18 -3.53 5.55
C PHE A 172 12.95 -4.64 4.81
N GLU A 173 13.16 -5.77 5.49
CA GLU A 173 13.62 -7.01 4.87
C GLU A 173 12.42 -7.93 4.64
N ILE A 174 12.21 -8.36 3.40
CA ILE A 174 11.03 -9.13 2.98
C ILE A 174 11.46 -10.57 2.70
N HIS A 175 10.83 -11.51 3.40
CA HIS A 175 11.10 -12.94 3.25
C HIS A 175 9.83 -13.69 2.88
N GLN A 176 9.93 -14.54 1.86
CA GLN A 176 8.94 -15.59 1.61
C GLN A 176 9.08 -16.68 2.66
N GLU A 177 7.97 -17.15 3.17
CA GLU A 177 7.92 -18.24 4.14
C GLU A 177 7.04 -19.34 3.54
N ILE A 178 7.72 -20.29 2.90
CA ILE A 178 7.10 -21.40 2.18
C ILE A 178 6.75 -22.49 3.18
N ILE A 179 5.49 -22.95 3.14
CA ILE A 179 5.01 -24.07 3.94
C ILE A 179 5.23 -25.34 3.12
N PRO A 180 6.16 -26.24 3.50
CA PRO A 180 6.49 -27.41 2.68
C PRO A 180 5.31 -28.32 2.38
N GLU A 181 4.36 -28.42 3.30
CA GLU A 181 3.13 -29.23 3.16
C GLU A 181 2.16 -28.69 2.11
N ASN A 182 2.33 -27.42 1.69
CA ASN A 182 1.50 -26.77 0.69
C ASN A 182 2.15 -26.75 -0.71
N ILE A 183 3.30 -27.40 -0.88
CA ILE A 183 3.94 -27.57 -2.19
C ILE A 183 3.38 -28.85 -2.81
N GLU A 184 2.70 -28.74 -3.95
CA GLU A 184 2.23 -29.86 -4.76
C GLU A 184 3.36 -30.56 -5.56
#